data_AF-A0A7G2M107-F1
#
_entry.id   AF-A0A7G2M107-F1
#
_cell.length_a   1.000
_cell.length_b   1.000
_cell.length_c   1.000
_cell.angle_alpha   90.00
_cell.angle_beta   90.00
_cell.angle_gamma   90.00
#
_symmetry.space_group_name_H-M   'P 1'
#
loop_
_entity.id
_entity.type
_entity.pdbx_description
1 polymer ?
#
loop_
_entity_poly.entity_id
_entity_poly.type
_entity_poly.pdbx_seq_one_letter_code
_entity_poly.pdbx_strand_id
1 'polypeptide(L)'
;KFDDVMNEQRKVIFGQRREIMEAENLNEIVTDMREQVIDDLIDTYMPPKTYADQWDTQGFYAAVIEQLNVDVPIIAWCEEDGVDDEVIRERLMKATDELMAKKAEAFGEENMRNIEKQLLLQAIDT
;
A
#
# COMPACT_ATOMS: atom_id res chain seq x y z
N LYS A 1 -9.99 -32.87 -13.01
CA LYS A 1 -8.74 -32.37 -12.40
C LYS A 1 -8.39 -30.93 -12.75
N PHE A 2 -8.40 -30.51 -14.03
CA PHE A 2 -8.30 -29.07 -14.36
C PHE A 2 -9.60 -28.30 -14.06
N ASP A 3 -10.77 -28.91 -14.30
CA ASP A 3 -12.07 -28.32 -13.95
C ASP A 3 -12.28 -28.14 -12.43
N ASP A 4 -11.66 -28.99 -11.61
CA ASP A 4 -11.76 -28.90 -10.15
C ASP A 4 -10.99 -27.68 -9.64
N VAL A 5 -9.80 -27.42 -10.19
CA VAL A 5 -8.96 -26.25 -9.86
C VAL A 5 -9.64 -24.95 -10.30
N MET A 6 -10.20 -24.90 -11.51
CA MET A 6 -10.90 -23.71 -12.00
C MET A 6 -12.18 -23.41 -11.21
N ASN A 7 -12.89 -24.45 -10.75
CA ASN A 7 -14.07 -24.28 -9.90
C ASN A 7 -13.69 -23.83 -8.47
N GLU A 8 -12.59 -24.32 -7.92
CA GLU A 8 -12.09 -23.87 -6.61
C GLU A 8 -11.62 -22.41 -6.67
N GLN A 9 -10.90 -22.01 -7.71
CA GLN A 9 -10.51 -20.61 -7.90
C GLN A 9 -11.72 -19.68 -8.02
N ARG A 10 -12.74 -20.05 -8.81
CA ARG A 10 -13.98 -19.27 -8.88
C ARG A 10 -14.66 -19.14 -7.52
N LYS A 11 -14.74 -20.22 -6.74
CA LYS A 11 -15.34 -20.18 -5.40
C LYS A 11 -14.59 -19.24 -4.47
N VAL A 12 -13.25 -19.22 -4.51
CA VAL A 12 -12.42 -18.31 -3.71
C VAL A 12 -12.69 -16.85 -4.11
N ILE A 13 -12.67 -16.54 -5.41
CA ILE A 13 -12.94 -15.19 -5.93
C ILE A 13 -14.34 -14.70 -5.51
N PHE A 14 -15.37 -15.53 -5.68
CA PHE A 14 -16.73 -15.17 -5.24
C PHE A 14 -16.85 -15.01 -3.72
N GLY A 15 -16.08 -15.78 -2.96
CA GLY A 15 -15.99 -15.64 -1.50
C GLY A 15 -15.42 -14.28 -1.10
N GLN A 16 -14.24 -13.94 -1.62
CA GLN A 16 -13.57 -12.66 -1.35
C GLN A 16 -14.42 -11.46 -1.82
N ARG A 17 -15.05 -11.57 -3.00
CA ARG A 17 -15.96 -10.55 -3.51
C ARG A 17 -17.13 -10.33 -2.56
N ARG A 18 -17.71 -11.40 -2.01
CA ARG A 18 -18.81 -11.30 -1.05
C ARG A 18 -18.36 -10.67 0.27
N GLU A 19 -17.19 -11.04 0.77
CA GLU A 19 -16.60 -10.46 1.98
C GLU A 19 -16.41 -8.94 1.84
N ILE A 20 -15.87 -8.48 0.71
CA ILE A 20 -15.74 -7.03 0.43
C ILE A 20 -17.11 -6.35 0.33
N MET A 21 -18.09 -7.02 -0.27
CA MET A 21 -19.46 -6.51 -0.37
C MET A 21 -20.15 -6.40 1.00
N GLU A 22 -19.88 -7.32 1.92
CA GLU A 22 -20.47 -7.37 3.26
C GLU A 22 -19.71 -6.52 4.29
N ALA A 23 -18.45 -6.16 4.03
CA ALA A 23 -17.66 -5.29 4.90
C ALA A 23 -18.26 -3.88 5.00
N GLU A 24 -18.51 -3.43 6.24
CA GLU A 24 -19.00 -2.09 6.57
C GLU A 24 -17.86 -1.04 6.56
N ASN A 25 -16.64 -1.49 6.80
CA ASN A 25 -15.43 -0.68 6.76
C ASN A 25 -14.31 -1.47 6.05
N LEU A 26 -13.80 -0.92 4.96
CA LEU A 26 -12.69 -1.49 4.19
C LEU A 26 -11.39 -0.74 4.43
N ASN A 27 -11.42 0.32 5.25
CA ASN A 27 -10.27 1.17 5.50
C ASN A 27 -9.11 0.40 6.15
N GLU A 28 -9.40 -0.54 7.04
CA GLU A 28 -8.39 -1.42 7.64
C GLU A 28 -7.70 -2.28 6.56
N ILE A 29 -8.48 -2.94 5.70
CA ILE A 29 -7.93 -3.76 4.60
C ILE A 29 -7.08 -2.92 3.65
N VAL A 30 -7.55 -1.73 3.27
CA VAL A 30 -6.81 -0.82 2.38
C VAL A 30 -5.54 -0.30 3.05
N THR A 31 -5.59 -0.04 4.35
CA THR A 31 -4.43 0.38 5.15
C THR A 31 -3.40 -0.73 5.21
N ASP A 32 -3.80 -1.96 5.54
CA ASP A 32 -2.93 -3.13 5.59
C ASP A 32 -2.27 -3.39 4.22
N MET A 33 -3.04 -3.33 3.13
CA MET A 33 -2.51 -3.48 1.76
C MET A 33 -1.47 -2.40 1.44
N ARG A 34 -1.68 -1.17 1.90
CA ARG A 34 -0.73 -0.07 1.69
C ARG A 34 0.53 -0.24 2.53
N GLU A 35 0.40 -0.66 3.79
CA GLU A 35 1.55 -0.98 4.64
C GLU A 35 2.41 -2.07 3.99
N GLN A 36 1.79 -3.12 3.45
CA GLN A 36 2.50 -4.17 2.75
C GLN A 36 3.27 -3.65 1.53
N VAL A 37 2.71 -2.73 0.73
CA VAL A 37 3.43 -2.12 -0.39
C VAL A 37 4.62 -1.29 0.10
N ILE A 38 4.47 -0.55 1.21
CA ILE A 38 5.59 0.20 1.80
C ILE A 38 6.70 -0.75 2.22
N ASP A 39 6.35 -1.87 2.86
CA ASP A 39 7.31 -2.89 3.31
C ASP A 39 8.04 -3.51 2.11
N ASP A 40 7.32 -3.88 1.05
CA ASP A 40 7.90 -4.44 -0.17
C ASP A 40 8.87 -3.44 -0.85
N LEU A 41 8.53 -2.15 -0.85
CA LEU A 41 9.40 -1.11 -1.39
C LEU A 41 10.67 -0.96 -0.53
N ILE A 42 10.55 -0.95 0.80
CA ILE A 42 11.70 -0.86 1.70
C ILE A 42 12.61 -2.08 1.51
N ASP A 43 12.07 -3.29 1.50
CA ASP A 43 12.86 -4.51 1.28
C ASP A 43 13.58 -4.50 -0.08
N THR A 44 12.97 -3.90 -1.10
CA THR A 44 13.54 -3.79 -2.44
C THR A 44 14.68 -2.77 -2.53
N TYR A 45 14.50 -1.58 -1.95
CA TYR A 45 15.44 -0.46 -2.12
C TYR A 45 16.38 -0.22 -0.94
N MET A 46 16.05 -0.76 0.23
CA MET A 46 16.81 -0.73 1.48
C MET A 46 16.90 -2.14 2.08
N PRO A 47 17.65 -3.06 1.43
CA PRO A 47 17.66 -4.45 1.87
C PRO A 47 18.15 -4.57 3.31
N PRO A 48 17.61 -5.52 4.09
CA PRO A 48 17.97 -5.68 5.48
C PRO A 48 19.48 -5.95 5.64
N LYS A 49 20.08 -5.37 6.68
CA LYS A 49 21.52 -5.48 7.00
C LYS A 49 22.46 -4.82 5.97
N THR A 50 21.97 -3.87 5.20
CA THR A 50 22.79 -3.00 4.36
C THR A 50 23.08 -1.67 5.06
N TYR A 51 24.13 -0.99 4.63
CA TYR A 51 24.45 0.36 5.09
C TYR A 51 23.74 1.40 4.20
N ALA A 52 23.51 2.60 4.72
CA ALA A 52 22.79 3.67 4.03
C ALA A 52 23.41 4.08 2.68
N ASP A 53 24.72 3.86 2.50
CA ASP A 53 25.45 4.09 1.24
C ASP A 53 25.12 3.07 0.15
N GLN A 54 24.52 1.93 0.51
CA GLN A 54 24.10 0.87 -0.41
C GLN A 54 22.64 0.99 -0.84
N TRP A 55 21.88 1.91 -0.24
CA TRP A 55 20.47 2.12 -0.55
C TRP A 55 20.30 2.86 -1.87
N ASP A 56 19.36 2.39 -2.71
CA ASP A 56 18.98 3.10 -3.93
C ASP A 56 17.88 4.12 -3.61
N THR A 57 18.28 5.24 -3.03
CA THR A 57 17.37 6.32 -2.59
C THR A 57 16.65 7.00 -3.75
N GLN A 58 17.28 7.05 -4.93
CA GLN A 58 16.69 7.63 -6.14
C GLN A 58 15.62 6.71 -6.73
N GLY A 59 15.92 5.42 -6.86
CA GLY A 59 14.96 4.40 -7.27
C GLY A 59 13.79 4.31 -6.30
N PHE A 60 14.07 4.37 -5.00
CA PHE A 60 13.04 4.38 -3.97
C PHE A 60 12.11 5.59 -4.07
N TYR A 61 12.66 6.80 -4.23
CA TYR A 61 11.86 8.01 -4.42
C TYR A 61 10.95 7.92 -5.64
N ALA A 62 11.48 7.44 -6.79
CA ALA A 62 10.69 7.24 -7.99
C ALA A 62 9.56 6.21 -7.78
N ALA A 63 9.86 5.10 -7.12
CA ALA A 63 8.88 4.04 -6.86
C ALA A 63 7.78 4.48 -5.89
N VAL A 64 8.11 5.27 -4.85
CA VAL A 64 7.10 5.83 -3.94
C VAL A 64 6.15 6.78 -4.68
N ILE A 65 6.66 7.62 -5.59
CA ILE A 65 5.80 8.47 -6.42
C ILE A 65 4.93 7.63 -7.35
N GLU A 66 5.50 6.62 -8.00
CA GLU A 66 4.77 5.79 -8.96
C GLU A 66 3.67 4.95 -8.29
N GLN A 67 3.99 4.30 -7.16
CA GLN A 67 3.10 3.33 -6.53
C GLN A 67 2.19 3.95 -5.47
N LEU A 68 2.70 4.90 -4.67
CA LEU A 68 1.96 5.50 -3.56
C LEU A 68 1.44 6.91 -3.90
N ASN A 69 1.96 7.54 -4.97
CA ASN A 69 1.63 8.91 -5.36
C ASN A 69 1.83 9.91 -4.22
N VAL A 70 2.91 9.71 -3.46
CA VAL A 70 3.35 10.59 -2.38
C VAL A 70 4.69 11.21 -2.77
N ASP A 71 4.74 12.55 -2.77
CA ASP A 71 5.98 13.30 -2.99
C ASP A 71 6.56 13.74 -1.65
N VAL A 72 7.53 12.98 -1.16
CA VAL A 72 8.23 13.21 0.12
C VAL A 72 9.74 13.22 -0.10
N PRO A 73 10.51 13.96 0.71
CA PRO A 73 11.95 14.10 0.55
C PRO A 73 12.71 12.87 1.06
N ILE A 74 12.45 11.71 0.47
CA ILE A 74 13.06 10.42 0.81
C ILE A 74 14.59 10.48 0.81
N ILE A 75 15.17 11.10 -0.21
CA ILE A 75 16.62 11.22 -0.36
C ILE A 75 17.21 11.96 0.85
N ALA A 76 16.56 13.04 1.30
CA ALA A 76 17.00 13.79 2.46
C ALA A 76 16.85 12.97 3.75
N TRP A 77 15.78 12.18 3.89
CA TRP A 77 15.59 11.33 5.06
C TRP A 77 16.65 10.24 5.16
N CYS A 78 17.06 9.64 4.05
CA CYS A 78 18.12 8.63 4.03
C CYS A 78 19.51 9.22 4.29
N GLU A 79 19.70 10.54 4.10
CA GLU A 79 20.96 11.24 4.41
C GLU A 79 21.05 11.71 5.88
N GLU A 80 19.97 11.61 6.65
CA GLU A 80 19.97 12.01 8.06
C GLU A 80 20.76 11.00 8.93
N ASP A 81 21.61 11.54 9.82
CA ASP A 81 22.42 10.72 10.74
C ASP A 81 21.54 9.87 11.66
N GLY A 82 21.73 8.55 11.62
CA GLY A 82 21.04 7.60 12.50
C GLY A 82 19.64 7.20 12.03
N VAL A 83 19.27 7.50 10.79
CA VAL A 83 18.04 6.97 10.18
C VAL A 83 18.27 5.53 9.72
N ASP A 84 17.33 4.67 10.07
CA ASP A 84 17.22 3.28 9.64
C ASP A 84 15.95 3.06 8.80
N ASP A 85 15.78 1.83 8.30
CA ASP A 85 14.64 1.39 7.53
C ASP A 85 13.32 1.54 8.29
N GLU A 86 13.30 1.27 9.60
CA GLU A 86 12.13 1.44 10.46
C GLU A 86 11.68 2.92 10.53
N VAL A 87 12.63 3.86 10.69
CA VAL A 87 12.31 5.30 10.72
C VAL A 87 11.74 5.75 9.37
N ILE A 88 12.29 5.28 8.25
CA ILE A 88 11.75 5.60 6.92
C ILE A 88 10.35 5.02 6.73
N ARG A 89 10.13 3.77 7.17
CA ARG A 89 8.83 3.09 7.16
C ARG A 89 7.78 3.92 7.87
N GLU A 90 8.05 4.33 9.11
CA GLU A 90 7.12 5.13 9.92
C GLU A 90 6.81 6.48 9.26
N ARG A 91 7.82 7.16 8.70
CA ARG A 91 7.63 8.44 8.01
C ARG A 91 6.75 8.28 6.76
N LEU A 92 6.96 7.22 5.99
CA LEU A 92 6.15 6.93 4.80
C LEU A 92 4.72 6.56 5.16
N MET A 93 4.53 5.68 6.13
CA MET A 93 3.20 5.34 6.65
C MET A 93 2.45 6.61 7.02
N LYS A 94 3.04 7.45 7.86
CA LYS A 94 2.44 8.71 8.29
C LYS A 94 2.12 9.64 7.11
N ALA A 95 3.03 9.80 6.16
CA ALA A 95 2.79 10.65 4.99
C ALA A 95 1.64 10.12 4.12
N THR A 96 1.56 8.80 3.94
CA THR A 96 0.48 8.16 3.17
C THR A 96 -0.86 8.23 3.89
N ASP A 97 -0.87 8.07 5.22
CA ASP A 97 -2.04 8.23 6.07
C ASP A 97 -2.59 9.65 6.02
N GLU A 98 -1.73 10.65 6.16
CA GLU A 98 -2.12 12.06 6.06
C GLU A 98 -2.70 12.39 4.68
N LEU A 99 -2.12 11.83 3.61
CA LEU A 99 -2.62 12.01 2.26
C LEU A 99 -4.00 11.37 2.08
N MET A 100 -4.20 10.15 2.60
CA MET A 100 -5.50 9.47 2.53
C MET A 100 -6.56 10.13 3.41
N ALA A 101 -6.19 10.63 4.59
CA ALA A 101 -7.08 11.41 5.44
C ALA A 101 -7.55 12.70 4.75
N LYS A 102 -6.63 13.42 4.08
CA LYS A 102 -6.97 14.61 3.28
C LYS A 102 -7.90 14.27 2.11
N LYS A 103 -7.66 13.15 1.42
CA LYS A 103 -8.58 12.66 0.38
C LYS A 103 -9.95 12.33 0.98
N ALA A 104 -9.99 11.66 2.13
CA ALA A 104 -11.24 11.33 2.80
C ALA A 104 -12.05 12.54 3.24
N GLU A 105 -11.39 13.58 3.72
CA GLU A 105 -12.05 14.86 4.00
C GLU A 105 -12.57 15.52 2.72
N ALA A 106 -11.79 15.51 1.64
CA ALA A 106 -12.16 16.16 0.37
C ALA A 106 -13.33 15.47 -0.35
N PHE A 107 -13.38 14.14 -0.34
CA PHE A 107 -14.46 13.35 -0.98
C PHE A 107 -15.64 13.10 -0.04
N GLY A 108 -15.43 13.15 1.28
CA GLY A 108 -16.37 12.73 2.31
C GLY A 108 -16.27 11.23 2.60
N GLU A 109 -16.47 10.84 3.87
CA GLU A 109 -16.29 9.46 4.33
C GLU A 109 -17.14 8.43 3.56
N GLU A 110 -18.42 8.74 3.30
CA GLU A 110 -19.32 7.82 2.60
C GLU A 110 -18.87 7.58 1.16
N ASN A 111 -18.43 8.63 0.46
CA ASN A 111 -17.93 8.50 -0.91
C ASN A 111 -16.59 7.76 -0.96
N MET A 112 -15.69 8.02 -0.02
CA MET A 112 -14.42 7.28 0.05
C MET A 112 -14.63 5.79 0.28
N ARG A 113 -15.53 5.40 1.20
CA ARG A 113 -15.85 3.99 1.42
C ARG A 113 -16.36 3.32 0.15
N ASN A 114 -17.20 4.01 -0.63
CA ASN A 114 -17.68 3.50 -1.90
C ASN A 114 -16.56 3.38 -2.95
N ILE A 115 -15.64 4.35 -3.02
CA ILE A 115 -14.48 4.33 -3.91
C ILE A 115 -13.55 3.16 -3.55
N GLU A 116 -13.20 3.00 -2.27
CA GLU A 116 -12.36 1.89 -1.77
C GLU A 116 -12.97 0.53 -2.14
N LYS A 117 -14.28 0.38 -1.91
CA LYS A 117 -15.02 -0.83 -2.26
C LYS A 117 -14.98 -1.13 -3.75
N GLN A 118 -15.18 -0.11 -4.58
CA GLN A 118 -15.15 -0.27 -6.03
C GLN A 118 -13.75 -0.65 -6.54
N LEU A 119 -12.71 -0.02 -6.00
CA LEU A 119 -11.33 -0.31 -6.36
C LEU A 119 -10.92 -1.75 -5.98
N LEU A 120 -11.26 -2.19 -4.77
CA LEU A 120 -10.97 -3.56 -4.32
C LEU A 120 -11.71 -4.61 -5.16
N LEU A 121 -12.98 -4.36 -5.49
CA LEU A 121 -13.73 -5.25 -6.38
C LEU A 121 -13.10 -5.33 -7.77
N GLN A 122 -12.65 -4.19 -8.31
CA GLN A 122 -11.97 -4.15 -9.60
C GLN A 122 -10.61 -4.88 -9.57
N ALA A 123 -9.86 -4.77 -8.47
CA ALA A 123 -8.58 -5.44 -8.31
C ALA A 123 -8.70 -6.98 -8.25
N ILE A 124 -9.79 -7.50 -7.66
CA ILE A 124 -10.06 -8.95 -7.62
C ILE A 124 -10.61 -9.48 -8.96
N ASP A 125 -11.32 -8.64 -9.70
CA ASP A 125 -11.92 -9.00 -10.99
C ASP A 125 -10.90 -8.98 -12.16
N THR A 126 -9.69 -8.43 -11.96
CA THR A 126 -8.61 -8.33 -12.97
C THR A 126 -7.64 -9.51 -12.85
#